data_AF-A0A452UHS7-F1
#
_entry.id   AF-A0A452UHS7-F1
#
_cell.length_a   1.000
_cell.length_b   1.000
_cell.length_c   1.000
_cell.angle_alpha   90.00
_cell.angle_beta   90.00
_cell.angle_gamma   90.00
#
_symmetry.space_group_name_H-M   'P 1'
#
loop_
_entity.id
_entity.type
_entity.pdbx_description
1 polymer ?
#
loop_
_entity_poly.entity_id
_entity_poly.type
_entity_poly.pdbx_seq_one_letter_code
_entity_poly.pdbx_strand_id
1 'polypeptide(L)'
;MAQVAASALPVENEESSESRMVVTFLVSALESMCKELAKSKAEVACIAVYETDVFVVGTERGRAFVNTRKDLQKDFAKYCRC
;
A
#
# COMPACT_ATOMS: atom_id res chain seq x y z
N MET A 1 42.18 29.27 -0.61
CA MET A 1 41.10 28.59 0.12
C MET A 1 40.05 28.19 -0.91
N ALA A 2 39.81 26.90 -1.12
CA ALA A 2 38.83 26.42 -2.09
C ALA A 2 37.50 26.17 -1.35
N GLN A 3 36.44 26.84 -1.77
CA GLN A 3 35.11 26.67 -1.20
C GLN A 3 34.52 25.33 -1.66
N VAL A 4 34.16 24.49 -0.69
CA VAL A 4 33.37 23.28 -0.88
C VAL A 4 31.94 23.71 -1.17
N ALA A 5 31.50 23.58 -2.42
CA ALA A 5 30.09 23.62 -2.75
C ALA A 5 29.46 22.27 -2.35
N ALA A 6 28.97 22.18 -1.13
CA ALA A 6 28.05 21.12 -0.74
C ALA A 6 26.68 21.44 -1.39
N SER A 7 26.44 20.89 -2.57
CA SER A 7 25.10 20.89 -3.15
C SER A 7 24.23 19.98 -2.29
N ALA A 8 23.35 20.62 -1.50
CA ALA A 8 22.25 19.97 -0.82
C ALA A 8 21.22 19.45 -1.83
N LEU A 9 20.47 18.42 -1.39
CA LEU A 9 19.31 17.74 -2.00
C LEU A 9 19.67 16.46 -2.78
N PRO A 10 19.25 15.31 -2.23
CA PRO A 10 17.88 14.85 -2.43
C PRO A 10 17.19 14.48 -1.10
N VAL A 11 16.46 15.40 -0.50
CA VAL A 11 15.69 15.13 0.74
C VAL A 11 14.25 14.69 0.43
N GLU A 12 13.70 15.08 -0.72
CA GLU A 12 12.31 14.81 -1.09
C GLU A 12 12.06 13.34 -1.50
N ASN A 13 13.09 12.66 -2.03
CA ASN A 13 12.96 11.27 -2.46
C ASN A 13 13.13 10.27 -1.31
N GLU A 14 13.84 10.65 -0.25
CA GLU A 14 14.05 9.81 0.94
C GLU A 14 12.77 9.75 1.80
N GLU A 15 12.04 10.86 1.93
CA GLU A 15 10.78 10.90 2.72
C GLU A 15 9.64 10.12 2.05
N SER A 16 9.51 10.22 0.71
CA SER A 16 8.58 9.38 -0.07
C SER A 16 8.99 7.90 -0.01
N SER A 17 10.29 7.60 -0.05
CA SER A 17 10.83 6.24 0.11
C SER A 17 10.53 5.66 1.50
N GLU A 18 10.74 6.43 2.57
CA GLU A 18 10.43 6.03 3.95
C GLU A 18 8.93 5.78 4.13
N SER A 19 8.09 6.70 3.65
CA SER A 19 6.63 6.57 3.71
C SER A 19 6.14 5.33 2.95
N ARG A 20 6.71 5.06 1.76
CA ARG A 20 6.41 3.85 0.98
C ARG A 20 6.84 2.58 1.70
N MET A 21 7.97 2.60 2.41
CA MET A 21 8.43 1.49 3.25
C MET A 21 7.46 1.25 4.42
N VAL A 22 7.03 2.29 5.11
CA VAL A 22 6.04 2.19 6.20
C VAL A 22 4.73 1.59 5.69
N VAL A 23 4.22 2.08 4.55
CA VAL A 23 2.99 1.55 3.93
C VAL A 23 3.15 0.08 3.58
N THR A 24 4.28 -0.31 2.96
CA THR A 24 4.55 -1.70 2.61
C THR A 24 4.62 -2.61 3.84
N PHE A 25 5.22 -2.13 4.94
CA PHE A 25 5.27 -2.85 6.21
C PHE A 25 3.87 -3.07 6.81
N LEU A 26 3.04 -2.02 6.83
CA LEU A 26 1.67 -2.11 7.34
C LEU A 26 0.80 -3.03 6.47
N VAL A 27 0.94 -2.97 5.14
CA VAL A 27 0.25 -3.88 4.21
C VAL A 27 0.66 -5.33 4.48
N SER A 28 1.94 -5.58 4.79
CA SER A 28 2.44 -6.91 5.17
C SER A 28 1.85 -7.40 6.50
N ALA A 29 1.71 -6.51 7.48
CA ALA A 29 1.08 -6.82 8.77
C ALA A 29 -0.41 -7.17 8.58
N LEU A 30 -1.13 -6.42 7.74
CA LEU A 30 -2.52 -6.72 7.37
C LEU A 30 -2.64 -8.09 6.69
N GLU A 31 -1.69 -8.45 5.83
CA GLU A 31 -1.68 -9.78 5.22
C GLU A 31 -1.53 -10.89 6.28
N SER A 32 -0.67 -10.69 7.29
CA SER A 32 -0.54 -11.63 8.41
C SER A 32 -1.84 -11.80 9.18
N MET A 33 -2.55 -10.70 9.46
CA MET A 33 -3.87 -10.75 10.11
C MET A 33 -4.90 -11.48 9.25
N CYS A 34 -4.92 -11.24 7.94
CA CYS A 34 -5.82 -11.93 7.02
C CYS A 34 -5.59 -13.45 6.99
N LYS A 35 -4.33 -13.90 7.12
CA LYS A 35 -3.98 -15.32 7.23
C LYS A 35 -4.54 -15.95 8.50
N GLU A 36 -4.50 -15.25 9.64
CA GLU A 36 -5.13 -15.73 10.87
C GLU A 36 -6.66 -15.78 10.75
N LEU A 37 -7.29 -14.76 10.16
CA LEU A 37 -8.74 -14.73 9.93
C LEU A 37 -9.24 -15.86 9.02
N ALA A 38 -8.42 -16.26 8.04
CA ALA A 38 -8.73 -17.40 7.18
C ALA A 38 -8.91 -18.71 7.98
N LYS A 39 -8.18 -18.90 9.09
CA LYS A 39 -8.32 -20.09 9.96
C LYS A 39 -9.68 -20.16 10.63
N SER A 40 -10.33 -19.01 10.85
CA SER A 40 -11.68 -18.91 11.42
C SER A 40 -12.80 -18.99 10.37
N LYS A 41 -12.50 -19.36 9.12
CA LYS A 41 -13.44 -19.35 7.98
C LYS A 41 -14.03 -17.97 7.67
N ALA A 42 -13.42 -16.90 8.20
CA ALA A 42 -13.78 -15.53 7.83
C ALA A 42 -13.15 -15.21 6.47
N GLU A 43 -13.89 -14.51 5.60
CA GLU A 43 -13.39 -14.01 4.33
C GLU A 43 -13.24 -12.50 4.42
N VAL A 44 -12.06 -11.99 4.06
CA VAL A 44 -11.72 -10.58 4.19
C VAL A 44 -10.95 -10.12 2.97
N ALA A 45 -11.23 -8.91 2.50
CA ALA A 45 -10.44 -8.22 1.50
C ALA A 45 -10.25 -6.77 1.94
N CYS A 46 -9.01 -6.28 1.86
CA CYS A 46 -8.65 -4.91 2.15
C CYS A 46 -8.01 -4.30 0.90
N ILE A 47 -8.42 -3.07 0.58
CA ILE A 47 -7.82 -2.26 -0.48
C ILE A 47 -7.15 -1.08 0.21
N ALA A 48 -5.87 -0.88 -0.03
CA ALA A 48 -5.13 0.30 0.41
C ALA A 48 -4.62 1.06 -0.81
N VAL A 49 -4.62 2.39 -0.75
CA VAL A 49 -4.14 3.27 -1.82
C VAL A 49 -3.11 4.21 -1.23
N TYR A 50 -1.95 4.33 -1.86
CA TYR A 50 -0.91 5.27 -1.47
C TYR A 50 -0.30 5.87 -2.73
N GLU A 51 -0.33 7.19 -2.85
CA GLU A 51 0.07 7.93 -4.05
C GLU A 51 -0.63 7.35 -5.32
N THR A 52 0.13 6.63 -6.15
CA THR A 52 -0.37 6.00 -7.38
C THR A 52 -0.61 4.50 -7.24
N ASP A 53 -0.14 3.88 -6.16
CA ASP A 53 -0.20 2.44 -5.92
C ASP A 53 -1.52 2.01 -5.27
N VAL A 54 -1.99 0.82 -5.66
CA VAL A 54 -3.13 0.15 -5.06
C VAL A 54 -2.70 -1.22 -4.56
N PHE A 55 -2.85 -1.47 -3.27
CA PHE A 55 -2.51 -2.72 -2.62
C PHE A 55 -3.79 -3.47 -2.28
N VAL A 56 -3.82 -4.76 -2.60
CA VAL A 56 -4.94 -5.65 -2.28
C VAL A 56 -4.43 -6.78 -1.41
N VAL A 57 -4.90 -6.82 -0.15
CA VAL A 57 -4.61 -7.90 0.80
C VAL A 57 -5.91 -8.54 1.26
N GLY A 58 -5.83 -9.75 1.80
CA GLY A 58 -7.03 -10.49 2.16
C GLY A 58 -6.82 -11.99 2.17
N THR A 59 -7.90 -12.70 2.46
CA THR A 59 -8.00 -14.14 2.26
C THR A 59 -8.00 -14.48 0.77
N GLU A 60 -7.84 -15.76 0.43
CA GLU A 60 -7.78 -16.19 -0.96
C GLU A 60 -9.02 -15.76 -1.76
N ARG A 61 -10.23 -16.01 -1.22
CA ARG A 61 -11.48 -15.60 -1.89
C ARG A 61 -11.67 -14.10 -1.89
N GLY A 62 -11.34 -13.42 -0.78
CA GLY A 62 -11.43 -11.97 -0.67
C GLY A 62 -10.58 -11.26 -1.73
N ARG A 63 -9.31 -11.67 -1.86
CA ARG A 63 -8.41 -11.15 -2.90
C ARG A 63 -8.90 -11.50 -4.29
N ALA A 64 -9.36 -12.72 -4.51
CA ALA A 64 -9.90 -13.14 -5.81
C ALA A 64 -11.08 -12.26 -6.24
N PHE A 65 -12.06 -12.04 -5.35
CA PHE A 65 -13.22 -11.18 -5.59
C PHE A 65 -12.82 -9.76 -5.99
N VAL A 66 -11.97 -9.13 -5.19
CA VAL A 66 -11.50 -7.76 -5.46
C VAL A 66 -10.68 -7.69 -6.75
N ASN A 67 -9.90 -8.72 -7.07
CA ASN A 67 -9.13 -8.76 -8.32
C ASN A 67 -9.98 -8.97 -9.56
N THR A 68 -11.09 -9.70 -9.47
CA THR A 68 -12.09 -9.79 -10.55
C THR A 68 -12.82 -8.46 -10.72
N ARG A 69 -13.04 -7.72 -9.64
CA ARG A 69 -13.74 -6.41 -9.62
C ARG A 69 -12.77 -5.23 -9.62
N LYS A 70 -12.04 -5.06 -10.72
CA LYS A 70 -11.12 -3.93 -10.91
C LYS A 70 -11.81 -2.56 -10.89
N ASP A 71 -13.12 -2.51 -11.13
CA ASP A 71 -13.97 -1.33 -10.95
C ASP A 71 -13.92 -0.82 -9.51
N LEU A 72 -14.06 -1.70 -8.52
CA LEU A 72 -14.02 -1.32 -7.10
C LEU A 72 -12.66 -0.71 -6.71
N GLN A 73 -11.57 -1.29 -7.22
CA GLN A 73 -10.22 -0.77 -6.97
C GLN A 73 -10.05 0.63 -7.58
N LYS A 74 -10.54 0.84 -8.81
CA LYS A 74 -10.46 2.13 -9.51
C LYS A 74 -11.32 3.20 -8.86
N ASP A 75 -12.55 2.86 -8.49
CA ASP A 75 -13.48 3.80 -7.85
C ASP A 75 -12.95 4.23 -6.49
N PHE A 76 -12.41 3.29 -5.71
CA PHE A 76 -11.79 3.60 -4.43
C PHE A 76 -10.54 4.48 -4.60
N ALA A 77 -9.64 4.14 -5.53
CA ALA A 77 -8.46 4.95 -5.82
C ALA A 77 -8.82 6.35 -6.35
N LYS A 78 -9.90 6.48 -7.13
CA LYS A 78 -10.41 7.78 -7.59
C LYS A 78 -10.93 8.60 -6.42
N TYR A 79 -11.71 8.00 -5.53
CA TYR A 79 -12.24 8.66 -4.34
C TYR A 79 -11.13 9.16 -3.41
N CYS A 80 -10.10 8.35 -3.16
CA CYS A 80 -8.98 8.72 -2.29
C CYS A 80 -8.02 9.77 -2.90
N ARG A 81 -8.16 10.11 -4.18
CA ARG A 81 -7.39 11.17 -4.84
C ARG A 81 -8.13 12.52 -4.87
N CYS A 82 -9.36 12.57 -4.37
CA CYS A 82 -10.12 13.81 -4.15
C CYS A 82 -9.77 14.40 -2.80
#